data_AF-A0A3D2UVN8-F1
#
_entry.id   AF-A0A3D2UVN8-F1
#
_cell.length_a   1.000
_cell.length_b   1.000
_cell.length_c   1.000
_cell.angle_alpha   90.00
_cell.angle_beta   90.00
_cell.angle_gamma   90.00
#
_symmetry.space_group_name_H-M   'P 1'
#
loop_
_entity.id
_entity.type
_entity.pdbx_description
1 polymer ?
#
loop_
_entity_poly.entity_id
_entity_poly.type
_entity_poly.pdbx_seq_one_letter_code
_entity_poly.pdbx_strand_id
1 'polypeptide(L)'
;MAPNCNPAPEFLNLKMKNFTICFLLFTVVSCITLFAMKYILWAMFKWGGGGAIGLALMFTCIYVGSFFAVIKKWGRHEQYVSHTTLKWIWALGFVQLAVLGAFYHLLPQFFPAIIADFFFA
;
A
#
# COMPACT_ATOMS: atom_id res chain seq x y z
N MET A 1 -13.72 18.53 -41.70
CA MET A 1 -13.73 19.36 -40.49
C MET A 1 -13.97 18.44 -39.32
N ALA A 2 -12.93 18.07 -38.58
CA ALA A 2 -13.08 17.18 -37.42
C ALA A 2 -13.71 17.97 -36.26
N PRO A 3 -14.76 17.46 -35.59
CA PRO A 3 -15.31 18.13 -34.42
C PRO A 3 -14.25 18.15 -33.32
N ASN A 4 -13.86 19.36 -32.91
CA ASN A 4 -12.97 19.59 -31.78
C ASN A 4 -13.71 19.23 -30.48
N CYS A 5 -13.67 17.95 -30.12
CA CYS A 5 -14.12 17.46 -28.81
C CYS A 5 -13.10 17.89 -27.75
N ASN A 6 -13.16 19.15 -27.32
CA ASN A 6 -12.61 19.51 -26.02
C ASN A 6 -13.41 18.75 -24.95
N PRO A 7 -12.76 17.90 -24.11
CA PRO A 7 -13.47 17.21 -23.06
C PRO A 7 -14.06 18.24 -22.08
N ALA A 8 -15.37 18.16 -21.85
CA ALA A 8 -16.08 19.07 -20.96
C ALA A 8 -15.38 19.16 -19.59
N PRO A 9 -15.32 20.35 -18.96
CA PRO A 9 -14.58 20.58 -17.71
C PRO A 9 -15.03 19.65 -16.56
N GLU A 10 -16.28 19.19 -16.57
CA GLU A 10 -16.78 18.19 -15.61
C GLU A 10 -16.10 16.82 -15.73
N PHE A 11 -15.77 16.39 -16.95
CA PHE A 11 -15.08 15.10 -17.18
C PHE A 11 -13.63 15.14 -16.69
N LEU A 12 -12.94 16.26 -16.90
CA LEU A 12 -11.60 16.51 -16.38
C LEU A 12 -11.58 16.54 -14.84
N ASN A 13 -12.59 17.16 -14.22
CA ASN A 13 -12.71 17.23 -12.76
C ASN A 13 -12.95 15.85 -12.14
N LEU A 14 -13.82 15.02 -12.74
CA LEU A 14 -14.08 13.65 -12.29
C LEU A 14 -12.81 12.77 -12.39
N LYS A 15 -12.06 12.90 -13.48
CA LYS A 15 -10.83 12.13 -13.71
C LYS A 15 -9.72 12.49 -12.70
N MET A 16 -9.54 13.77 -12.41
CA MET A 16 -8.62 14.23 -11.37
C MET A 16 -9.04 13.73 -9.99
N LYS A 17 -10.33 13.80 -9.65
CA LYS A 17 -10.84 13.35 -8.36
C LYS A 17 -10.61 11.85 -8.14
N ASN A 18 -10.82 11.03 -9.18
CA ASN A 18 -10.55 9.59 -9.16
C ASN A 18 -9.06 9.28 -8.97
N PHE A 19 -8.18 10.01 -9.68
CA PHE A 19 -6.74 9.89 -9.52
C PHE A 19 -6.30 10.25 -8.11
N THR A 20 -6.78 11.37 -7.56
CA THR A 20 -6.46 11.81 -6.21
C THR A 20 -6.88 10.76 -5.17
N ILE A 21 -8.07 10.18 -5.29
CA ILE A 21 -8.53 9.13 -4.36
C ILE A 21 -7.63 7.88 -4.47
N CYS A 22 -7.28 7.46 -5.67
CA CYS A 22 -6.38 6.32 -5.87
C CYS A 22 -4.99 6.57 -5.29
N PHE A 23 -4.44 7.76 -5.49
CA PHE A 23 -3.15 8.17 -4.95
C PHE A 23 -3.18 8.24 -3.42
N LEU A 24 -4.28 8.75 -2.85
CA LEU A 24 -4.45 8.85 -1.40
C LEU A 24 -4.57 7.45 -0.78
N LEU A 25 -5.35 6.55 -1.38
CA LEU A 25 -5.43 5.14 -0.97
C LEU A 25 -4.06 4.45 -1.07
N PHE A 26 -3.35 4.63 -2.17
CA PHE A 26 -2.01 4.09 -2.34
C PHE A 26 -1.06 4.60 -1.26
N THR A 27 -1.03 5.91 -1.02
CA THR A 27 -0.18 6.54 -0.01
C THR A 27 -0.47 6.01 1.39
N VAL A 28 -1.76 5.91 1.76
CA VAL A 28 -2.17 5.36 3.06
C VAL A 28 -1.73 3.90 3.20
N VAL A 29 -1.98 3.07 2.17
CA VAL A 29 -1.58 1.65 2.18
C VAL A 29 -0.06 1.52 2.27
N SER A 30 0.70 2.31 1.52
CA SER A 30 2.17 2.37 1.56
C SER A 30 2.70 2.81 2.93
N CYS A 31 2.10 3.83 3.55
CA CYS A 31 2.49 4.25 4.91
C CYS A 31 2.22 3.15 5.94
N ILE A 32 1.03 2.53 5.91
CA ILE A 32 0.68 1.45 6.85
C ILE A 32 1.64 0.26 6.68
N THR A 33 1.99 -0.09 5.45
CA THR A 33 2.92 -1.19 5.17
C THR A 33 4.35 -0.87 5.62
N LEU A 34 4.81 0.38 5.49
CA LEU A 34 6.09 0.81 6.08
C LEU A 34 6.08 0.70 7.61
N PHE A 35 5.02 1.15 8.28
CA PHE A 35 4.92 0.99 9.73
C PHE A 35 4.87 -0.49 10.15
N ALA A 36 4.12 -1.33 9.43
CA ALA A 36 4.06 -2.77 9.69
C ALA A 36 5.45 -3.41 9.61
N MET A 37 6.25 -3.05 8.59
CA MET A 37 7.63 -3.51 8.46
C MET A 37 8.49 -3.07 9.66
N LYS A 38 8.29 -1.85 10.19
CA LYS A 38 9.02 -1.36 11.37
C LYS A 38 8.73 -2.20 12.59
N TYR A 39 7.46 -2.53 12.81
CA TYR A 39 7.05 -3.39 13.93
C TYR A 39 7.55 -4.83 13.77
N ILE A 40 7.53 -5.38 12.56
CA ILE A 40 8.05 -6.73 12.29
C ILE A 40 9.56 -6.78 12.56
N LEU A 41 10.31 -5.79 12.07
CA LEU A 41 11.74 -5.66 12.35
C LEU A 41 12.01 -5.50 13.84
N TRP A 42 11.30 -4.58 14.51
CA TRP A 42 11.42 -4.37 15.94
C TRP A 42 11.20 -5.68 16.72
N ALA A 43 10.15 -6.44 16.38
CA ALA A 43 9.89 -7.73 17.00
C ALA A 43 10.96 -8.78 16.67
N MET A 44 11.55 -8.74 15.48
CA MET A 44 12.69 -9.58 15.15
C MET A 44 13.90 -9.30 16.05
N PHE A 45 14.19 -8.02 16.33
CA PHE A 45 15.30 -7.64 17.22
C PHE A 45 15.00 -7.92 18.70
N LYS A 46 13.77 -7.68 19.15
CA LYS A 46 13.37 -7.81 20.56
C LYS A 46 13.02 -9.25 20.94
N TRP A 47 12.27 -9.96 20.10
CA TRP A 47 11.65 -11.25 20.40
C TRP A 47 12.16 -12.38 19.48
N GLY A 48 13.13 -12.08 18.60
CA GLY A 48 13.69 -13.04 17.65
C GLY A 48 12.73 -13.40 16.50
N GLY A 49 13.12 -14.40 15.71
CA GLY A 49 12.36 -14.83 14.52
C GLY A 49 10.93 -15.28 14.82
N GLY A 50 10.68 -15.89 15.98
CA GLY A 50 9.34 -16.33 16.38
C GLY A 50 8.36 -15.17 16.57
N GLY A 51 8.79 -14.09 17.24
CA GLY A 51 7.98 -12.89 17.43
C GLY A 51 7.72 -12.15 16.11
N ALA A 52 8.71 -12.10 15.22
CA ALA A 52 8.57 -11.51 13.89
C ALA A 52 7.54 -12.26 13.03
N ILE A 53 7.56 -13.61 13.04
CA ILE A 53 6.59 -14.43 12.29
C ILE A 53 5.16 -14.18 12.81
N GLY A 54 4.97 -14.13 14.14
CA GLY A 54 3.65 -13.86 14.73
C GLY A 54 3.07 -12.50 14.31
N LEU A 55 3.90 -11.46 14.33
CA LEU A 55 3.50 -10.12 13.87
C LEU A 55 3.27 -10.07 12.36
N ALA A 56 4.11 -10.74 11.57
CA ALA A 56 3.92 -10.82 10.12
C ALA A 56 2.58 -11.49 9.76
N LEU A 57 2.20 -12.55 10.48
CA LEU A 57 0.90 -13.21 10.31
C LEU A 57 -0.26 -12.29 10.72
N MET A 58 -0.17 -11.60 11.85
CA MET A 58 -1.19 -10.61 12.23
C MET A 58 -1.36 -9.52 11.17
N PHE A 59 -0.27 -8.91 10.71
CA PHE A 59 -0.33 -7.88 9.69
C PHE A 59 -0.87 -8.43 8.37
N THR A 60 -0.57 -9.67 8.01
CA THR A 60 -1.14 -10.34 6.83
C THR A 60 -2.66 -10.49 6.98
N CYS A 61 -3.14 -10.97 8.13
CA CYS A 61 -4.57 -11.09 8.42
C CYS A 61 -5.28 -9.73 8.38
N ILE A 62 -4.67 -8.69 8.96
CA ILE A 62 -5.21 -7.32 8.90
C ILE A 62 -5.23 -6.85 7.45
N TYR A 63 -4.16 -7.05 6.70
CA TYR A 63 -4.03 -6.60 5.31
C TYR A 63 -5.07 -7.22 4.38
N VAL A 64 -5.27 -8.54 4.48
CA VAL A 64 -6.28 -9.28 3.72
C VAL A 64 -7.68 -8.92 4.23
N GLY A 65 -7.88 -8.84 5.54
CA GLY A 65 -9.16 -8.47 6.14
C GLY A 65 -9.62 -7.06 5.74
N SER A 66 -8.69 -6.10 5.72
CA SER A 66 -8.94 -4.74 5.25
C SER A 66 -9.34 -4.71 3.78
N PHE A 67 -8.74 -5.53 2.91
CA PHE A 67 -9.13 -5.62 1.51
C PHE A 67 -10.60 -6.04 1.36
N PHE A 68 -11.01 -7.11 2.05
CA PHE A 68 -12.39 -7.58 2.03
C PHE A 68 -13.36 -6.57 2.63
N ALA A 69 -12.97 -5.91 3.74
CA ALA A 69 -13.79 -4.88 4.38
C ALA A 69 -13.99 -3.67 3.46
N VAL A 70 -12.92 -3.24 2.77
CA VAL A 70 -12.97 -2.16 1.78
C VAL A 70 -13.89 -2.58 0.65
N ILE A 71 -13.66 -3.71 -0.03
CA ILE A 71 -14.53 -4.19 -1.12
C ILE A 71 -16.00 -4.27 -0.69
N LYS A 72 -16.29 -4.82 0.50
CA LYS A 72 -17.66 -4.99 1.00
C LYS A 72 -18.36 -3.65 1.26
N LYS A 73 -17.65 -2.62 1.73
CA LYS A 73 -18.20 -1.26 1.92
C LYS A 73 -18.16 -0.42 0.65
N TRP A 74 -17.33 -0.76 -0.34
CA TRP A 74 -17.10 0.05 -1.54
C TRP A 74 -18.20 -0.06 -2.60
N GLY A 75 -19.12 -1.02 -2.49
CA GLY A 75 -20.26 -1.18 -3.42
C GLY A 75 -21.21 0.04 -3.54
N ARG A 76 -20.99 1.10 -2.75
CA ARG A 76 -21.73 2.37 -2.82
C ARG A 76 -20.93 3.52 -3.46
N HIS A 77 -19.64 3.32 -3.76
CA HIS A 77 -18.68 4.31 -4.31
C HIS A 77 -18.04 3.86 -5.65
N GLU A 78 -18.64 2.89 -6.35
CA GLU A 78 -18.16 2.32 -7.63
C GLU A 78 -17.86 3.37 -8.71
N GLN A 79 -18.44 4.57 -8.61
CA GLN A 79 -18.26 5.65 -9.56
C GLN A 79 -16.84 6.26 -9.59
N TYR A 80 -16.02 6.03 -8.55
CA TYR A 80 -14.73 6.73 -8.39
C TYR A 80 -13.49 5.83 -8.56
N VAL A 81 -13.57 4.55 -8.20
CA VAL A 81 -12.41 3.62 -8.26
C VAL A 81 -12.88 2.22 -8.65
N SER A 82 -12.33 1.67 -9.73
CA SER A 82 -12.63 0.31 -10.20
C SER A 82 -12.04 -0.75 -9.25
N HIS A 83 -12.73 -1.89 -9.12
CA HIS A 83 -12.24 -3.06 -8.39
C HIS A 83 -10.86 -3.53 -8.89
N THR A 84 -10.57 -3.37 -10.19
CA THR A 84 -9.27 -3.70 -10.77
C THR A 84 -8.17 -2.78 -10.24
N THR A 85 -8.43 -1.47 -10.17
CA THR A 85 -7.48 -0.49 -9.62
C THR A 85 -7.22 -0.74 -8.14
N LEU A 86 -8.28 -1.04 -7.37
CA LEU A 86 -8.14 -1.35 -5.95
C LEU A 86 -7.29 -2.61 -5.72
N LYS A 87 -7.47 -3.66 -6.54
CA LYS A 87 -6.62 -4.85 -6.54
C LYS A 87 -5.16 -4.51 -6.84
N TRP A 88 -4.89 -3.62 -7.80
CA TRP A 88 -3.54 -3.16 -8.11
C TRP A 88 -2.89 -2.39 -6.97
N ILE A 89 -3.64 -1.48 -6.31
CA ILE A 89 -3.13 -0.74 -5.14
C ILE A 89 -2.72 -1.71 -4.03
N TRP A 90 -3.54 -2.74 -3.80
CA TRP A 90 -3.21 -3.80 -2.84
C TRP A 90 -2.00 -4.65 -3.31
N ALA A 91 -1.97 -5.09 -4.57
CA ALA A 91 -0.82 -5.85 -5.07
C ALA A 91 0.49 -5.06 -4.94
N LEU A 92 0.47 -3.76 -5.24
CA LEU A 92 1.63 -2.88 -5.10
C LEU A 92 2.05 -2.70 -3.65
N GLY A 93 1.11 -2.55 -2.71
CA GLY A 93 1.42 -2.49 -1.28
C GLY A 93 2.06 -3.77 -0.75
N PHE A 94 1.59 -4.94 -1.21
CA PHE A 94 2.20 -6.22 -0.88
C PHE A 94 3.60 -6.38 -1.48
N VAL A 95 3.78 -6.01 -2.75
CA VAL A 95 5.09 -6.02 -3.42
C VAL A 95 6.06 -5.08 -2.70
N GLN A 96 5.62 -3.90 -2.29
CA GLN A 96 6.43 -2.98 -1.50
C GLN A 96 6.92 -3.63 -0.21
N LEU A 97 6.03 -4.29 0.55
CA LEU A 97 6.37 -5.08 1.75
C LEU A 97 7.37 -6.20 1.45
N ALA A 98 7.13 -6.99 0.40
CA ALA A 98 7.98 -8.12 0.02
C ALA A 98 9.37 -7.65 -0.41
N VAL A 99 9.45 -6.57 -1.19
CA VAL A 99 10.70 -5.97 -1.65
C VAL A 99 11.49 -5.40 -0.47
N LEU A 100 10.86 -4.64 0.42
CA LEU A 100 11.51 -4.12 1.64
C LEU A 100 12.00 -5.24 2.58
N GLY A 101 11.18 -6.27 2.77
CA GLY A 101 11.55 -7.47 3.53
C GLY A 101 12.73 -8.22 2.93
N ALA A 102 12.71 -8.43 1.60
CA ALA A 102 13.79 -9.09 0.88
C ALA A 102 15.08 -8.27 0.89
N PHE A 103 15.01 -6.95 0.67
CA PHE A 103 16.18 -6.08 0.74
C PHE A 103 16.83 -6.11 2.12
N TYR A 104 16.03 -6.08 3.19
CA TYR A 104 16.55 -6.20 4.55
C TYR A 104 17.28 -7.53 4.79
N HIS A 105 16.72 -8.66 4.33
CA HIS A 105 17.28 -9.99 4.59
C HIS A 105 18.45 -10.38 3.69
N LEU A 106 18.40 -10.03 2.41
CA LEU A 106 19.35 -10.50 1.40
C LEU A 106 20.46 -9.48 1.10
N LEU A 107 20.15 -8.19 1.22
CA LEU A 107 21.03 -7.11 0.77
C LEU A 107 21.03 -5.96 1.78
N PRO A 108 21.35 -6.20 3.08
CA PRO A 108 21.34 -5.15 4.10
C PRO A 108 22.28 -3.98 3.76
N GLN A 109 23.36 -4.23 3.01
CA GLN A 109 24.32 -3.22 2.56
C GLN A 109 23.77 -2.23 1.51
N PHE A 110 22.73 -2.61 0.76
CA PHE A 110 22.08 -1.74 -0.22
C PHE A 110 20.78 -1.14 0.33
N PHE A 111 20.48 -1.39 1.60
CA PHE A 111 19.30 -0.84 2.24
C PHE A 111 19.48 0.68 2.40
N PRO A 112 18.59 1.51 1.82
CA PRO A 112 18.81 2.95 1.81
C PRO A 112 18.92 3.52 3.22
N ALA A 113 19.96 4.30 3.50
CA ALA A 113 20.24 4.81 4.84
C ALA A 113 19.06 5.60 5.46
N ILE A 114 18.33 6.38 4.65
CA ILE A 114 17.12 7.11 5.08
C ILE A 114 16.03 6.15 5.56
N ILE A 115 15.88 5.02 4.87
CA ILE A 115 14.90 3.99 5.21
C ILE A 115 15.40 3.19 6.43
N ALA A 116 16.70 2.93 6.52
CA ALA A 116 17.34 2.32 7.68
C ALA A 116 17.11 3.14 8.95
N ASP A 117 17.37 4.45 8.91
CA ASP A 117 17.12 5.37 10.03
C ASP A 117 15.65 5.36 10.43
N PHE A 118 14.71 5.38 9.48
CA PHE A 118 13.29 5.27 9.82
C PHE A 118 12.95 3.97 10.59
N PHE A 119 13.62 2.86 10.27
CA PHE A 119 13.37 1.57 10.91
C PHE A 119 14.12 1.37 12.23
N PHE A 120 15.32 1.93 12.36
CA PHE A 120 16.25 1.66 13.47
C PHE A 120 16.46 2.82 14.45
N ALA A 121 16.02 4.04 14.10
CA ALA A 121 15.87 5.15 15.05
C ALA A 121 14.55 5.03 15.84
#